data_AF-A0A536CFV3-F1
#
_entry.id   AF-A0A536CFV3-F1
#
_cell.length_a   1.000
_cell.length_b   1.000
_cell.length_c   1.000
_cell.angle_alpha   90.00
_cell.angle_beta   90.00
_cell.angle_gamma   90.00
#
_symmetry.space_group_name_H-M   'P 1'
#
loop_
_entity.id
_entity.type
_entity.pdbx_description
1 polymer ?
#
loop_
_entity_poly.entity_id
_entity_poly.type
_entity_poly.pdbx_seq_one_letter_code
_entity_poly.pdbx_strand_id
1 'polypeptide(L)'
;MGDDAQQHLPAPGRRGLSRADALGVPARRTRNGADLAAADGPGRRGVRPGRRGHGGCGAHRGGDLGRERARRRGAPLSRPASGDRRAANGRGRELDRVTQAGTIGRVNSASEHLRSLARIIVDGTVELVPVRAVLLAGSAGRGDADHFSDIDLIVYVDQIPPEDVGRRVREAVGGTDPLRKGQPTENFSAEEFDLKGVRVELAFATVGWTEQRLDELLDRLVDFDSPSQKILSGLLEGMPLYGRELIKRWNARVAQYPEALRLATVRRYWRFFPLWYEAGALRNRDAELWRLDVLLEGAFNLLGVLAGLNRLYFTRFQFKHMRAYIAGMKLAPDRLADRLESLFRLDPEQAAAELEHLIEETLTLVEAELPDFDTGMRFPPGTRHQPWTI
;
A
#
# COMPACT_ATOMS: atom_id res chain seq x y z
N MET A 1 -13.07 -46.55 10.74
CA MET A 1 -14.04 -45.75 11.52
C MET A 1 -13.20 -44.97 12.52
N GLY A 2 -12.72 -43.76 12.28
CA GLY A 2 -13.24 -42.67 11.47
C GLY A 2 -13.76 -41.60 12.43
N ASP A 3 -12.89 -40.68 12.86
CA ASP A 3 -13.26 -39.30 13.22
C ASP A 3 -12.01 -38.43 13.41
N ASP A 4 -11.59 -37.78 12.32
CA ASP A 4 -10.64 -36.67 12.32
C ASP A 4 -11.45 -35.36 12.39
N ALA A 5 -11.48 -34.72 13.55
CA ALA A 5 -12.08 -33.41 13.73
C ALA A 5 -11.13 -32.31 13.22
N GLN A 6 -11.29 -31.94 11.94
CA GLN A 6 -10.71 -30.71 11.38
C GLN A 6 -11.32 -29.48 12.06
N GLN A 7 -10.54 -28.82 12.91
CA GLN A 7 -10.87 -27.50 13.43
C GLN A 7 -10.59 -26.44 12.36
N HIS A 8 -11.66 -25.97 11.70
CA HIS A 8 -11.64 -24.79 10.84
C HIS A 8 -11.44 -23.52 11.68
N LEU A 9 -10.28 -22.88 11.55
CA LEU A 9 -10.06 -21.50 11.99
C LEU A 9 -10.57 -20.53 10.91
N PRO A 10 -11.35 -19.48 11.26
CA PRO A 10 -11.81 -18.51 10.29
C PRO A 10 -10.69 -17.53 9.90
N ALA A 11 -10.53 -17.29 8.59
CA ALA A 11 -9.64 -16.28 8.06
C ALA A 11 -10.14 -14.86 8.45
N PRO A 12 -9.26 -13.95 8.90
CA PRO A 12 -9.66 -12.59 9.18
C PRO A 12 -9.92 -11.83 7.88
N GLY A 13 -11.13 -11.31 7.73
CA GLY A 13 -11.54 -10.50 6.58
C GLY A 13 -10.66 -9.26 6.41
N ARG A 14 -10.07 -9.08 5.23
CA ARG A 14 -9.31 -7.90 4.84
C ARG A 14 -10.28 -6.77 4.47
N ARG A 15 -10.38 -5.72 5.30
CA ARG A 15 -10.85 -4.40 4.85
C ARG A 15 -9.67 -3.68 4.19
N GLY A 16 -9.91 -3.06 3.04
CA GLY A 16 -8.95 -2.11 2.46
C GLY A 16 -8.76 -0.93 3.43
N LEU A 17 -7.50 -0.68 3.81
CA LEU A 17 -7.12 0.38 4.74
C LEU A 17 -6.95 1.70 3.98
N SER A 18 -7.53 2.77 4.50
CA SER A 18 -7.17 4.14 4.13
C SER A 18 -5.98 4.60 4.99
N ARG A 19 -5.18 5.56 4.53
CA ARG A 19 -4.06 6.16 5.33
C ARG A 19 -4.52 6.79 6.66
N ALA A 20 -5.78 7.20 6.78
CA ALA A 20 -6.35 7.69 8.05
C ALA A 20 -6.49 6.58 9.11
N ASP A 21 -6.65 5.32 8.68
CA ASP A 21 -6.62 4.16 9.60
C ASP A 21 -5.20 3.92 10.14
N ALA A 22 -4.17 4.40 9.44
CA ALA A 22 -2.77 4.24 9.82
C ALA A 22 -2.31 5.17 10.97
N LEU A 23 -3.12 6.18 11.31
CA LEU A 23 -2.85 7.13 12.39
C LEU A 23 -3.63 6.81 13.67
N GLY A 24 -4.23 5.61 13.74
CA GLY A 24 -4.68 5.01 15.00
C GLY A 24 -5.91 5.67 15.63
N VAL A 25 -6.95 5.97 14.85
CA VAL A 25 -8.28 6.23 15.42
C VAL A 25 -8.98 4.88 15.64
N PRO A 26 -9.17 4.39 16.89
CA PRO A 26 -9.83 3.12 17.12
C PRO A 26 -11.32 3.23 16.79
N ALA A 27 -11.80 2.43 15.85
CA ALA A 27 -13.23 2.10 15.79
C ALA A 27 -13.58 1.32 17.07
N ARG A 28 -14.36 1.94 17.97
CA ARG A 28 -14.90 1.27 19.17
C ARG A 28 -15.59 -0.03 18.75
N ARG A 29 -15.05 -1.16 19.20
CA ARG A 29 -15.76 -2.46 19.17
C ARG A 29 -16.89 -2.40 20.19
N THR A 30 -18.13 -2.43 19.73
CA THR A 30 -19.25 -2.83 20.58
C THR A 30 -19.12 -4.34 20.83
N ARG A 31 -18.86 -4.71 22.09
CA ARG A 31 -19.09 -6.08 22.57
C ARG A 31 -20.60 -6.29 22.57
N ASN A 32 -21.10 -7.25 21.82
CA ASN A 32 -22.30 -7.98 22.19
C ASN A 32 -22.04 -9.46 21.95
N GLY A 33 -21.85 -10.18 23.06
CA GLY A 33 -22.06 -11.60 23.13
C GLY A 33 -23.56 -11.89 23.09
N ALA A 34 -23.91 -13.03 22.52
CA ALA A 34 -25.27 -13.52 22.42
C ALA A 34 -25.82 -13.92 23.79
N ASP A 35 -27.14 -13.77 23.95
CA ASP A 35 -27.95 -14.70 24.75
C ASP A 35 -29.28 -14.96 24.05
N LEU A 36 -29.72 -16.22 24.16
CA LEU A 36 -30.90 -16.84 23.56
C LEU A 36 -32.13 -16.74 24.47
N ALA A 37 -33.30 -16.76 23.81
CA ALA A 37 -34.60 -17.32 24.23
C ALA A 37 -35.42 -16.62 25.33
N ALA A 38 -36.64 -16.17 24.97
CA ALA A 38 -37.91 -16.80 25.36
C ALA A 38 -39.13 -16.02 24.83
N ALA A 39 -40.23 -16.74 24.63
CA ALA A 39 -41.47 -16.36 23.98
C ALA A 39 -42.43 -15.53 24.85
N ASP A 40 -43.33 -14.76 24.21
CA ASP A 40 -44.81 -14.84 24.33
C ASP A 40 -45.50 -13.54 23.86
N GLY A 41 -46.50 -13.67 22.98
CA GLY A 41 -47.44 -12.58 22.64
C GLY A 41 -48.62 -12.50 23.63
N PRO A 42 -49.81 -11.97 23.26
CA PRO A 42 -50.17 -11.13 22.12
C PRO A 42 -51.14 -9.94 22.45
N GLY A 43 -51.31 -9.03 21.48
CA GLY A 43 -52.64 -8.46 21.14
C GLY A 43 -52.92 -6.98 21.48
N ARG A 44 -53.28 -6.18 20.46
CA ARG A 44 -54.66 -5.66 20.24
C ARG A 44 -54.77 -4.73 19.00
N ARG A 45 -55.79 -5.02 18.19
CA ARG A 45 -56.71 -4.19 17.36
C ARG A 45 -56.41 -2.68 17.29
N GLY A 46 -56.54 -1.94 16.19
CA GLY A 46 -57.34 -2.02 14.96
C GLY A 46 -57.73 -0.58 14.55
N VAL A 47 -58.31 -0.39 13.35
CA VAL A 47 -58.98 0.82 12.80
C VAL A 47 -58.18 1.72 11.81
N ARG A 48 -58.56 1.61 10.53
CA ARG A 48 -58.63 2.66 9.47
C ARG A 48 -60.12 3.10 9.36
N PRO A 49 -60.59 4.16 8.63
CA PRO A 49 -60.02 4.80 7.40
C PRO A 49 -60.32 6.31 7.17
N GLY A 50 -59.89 6.87 6.00
CA GLY A 50 -60.46 8.07 5.35
C GLY A 50 -59.41 8.98 4.67
N ARG A 51 -59.16 8.90 3.35
CA ARG A 51 -59.78 9.56 2.16
C ARG A 51 -59.61 11.10 2.04
N ARG A 52 -58.91 11.51 0.97
CA ARG A 52 -59.10 12.62 -0.04
C ARG A 52 -57.87 12.51 -0.99
N GLY A 53 -57.88 12.29 -2.32
CA GLY A 53 -58.69 12.83 -3.44
C GLY A 53 -58.23 14.27 -3.71
N HIS A 54 -57.84 14.80 -4.88
CA HIS A 54 -57.78 14.51 -6.33
C HIS A 54 -56.78 15.57 -6.90
N GLY A 55 -56.25 15.62 -8.13
CA GLY A 55 -56.43 15.01 -9.45
C GLY A 55 -55.26 15.53 -10.32
N GLY A 56 -55.07 15.29 -11.61
CA GLY A 56 -55.75 14.65 -12.74
C GLY A 56 -54.86 15.03 -13.96
N CYS A 57 -54.23 14.07 -14.64
CA CYS A 57 -54.65 13.45 -15.90
C CYS A 57 -54.88 14.40 -17.09
N GLY A 58 -54.09 14.19 -18.15
CA GLY A 58 -54.31 14.66 -19.52
C GLY A 58 -53.55 13.78 -20.53
N ALA A 59 -54.26 12.76 -21.02
CA ALA A 59 -53.99 11.82 -22.12
C ALA A 59 -53.92 12.51 -23.50
N HIS A 60 -53.62 11.94 -24.68
CA HIS A 60 -53.11 10.67 -25.25
C HIS A 60 -52.91 10.92 -26.78
N ARG A 61 -52.34 9.91 -27.47
CA ARG A 61 -52.31 9.64 -28.95
C ARG A 61 -51.17 10.36 -29.69
N GLY A 62 -50.36 9.72 -30.54
CA GLY A 62 -50.37 8.40 -31.16
C GLY A 62 -49.75 8.55 -32.56
N GLY A 63 -49.04 7.55 -33.08
CA GLY A 63 -48.63 7.55 -34.49
C GLY A 63 -47.23 7.02 -34.75
N ASP A 64 -47.19 5.74 -35.06
CA ASP A 64 -46.10 4.96 -35.64
C ASP A 64 -45.72 5.46 -37.06
N LEU A 65 -44.48 5.22 -37.49
CA LEU A 65 -44.09 4.68 -38.81
C LEU A 65 -42.56 4.77 -38.98
N GLY A 66 -41.96 3.62 -39.29
CA GLY A 66 -40.52 3.44 -39.35
C GLY A 66 -39.90 3.44 -40.75
N ARG A 67 -38.59 3.14 -40.73
CA ARG A 67 -37.73 2.64 -41.83
C ARG A 67 -37.43 3.70 -42.92
N GLU A 68 -36.23 3.78 -43.49
CA GLU A 68 -35.42 2.69 -44.03
C GLU A 68 -33.96 3.11 -44.32
N ARG A 69 -33.14 2.10 -44.56
CA ARG A 69 -31.69 2.08 -44.80
C ARG A 69 -31.31 2.57 -46.20
N ALA A 70 -30.05 2.99 -46.38
CA ALA A 70 -29.31 2.68 -47.61
C ALA A 70 -27.80 2.54 -47.38
N ARG A 71 -27.30 1.34 -47.64
CA ARG A 71 -25.89 1.01 -47.90
C ARG A 71 -25.57 1.32 -49.36
N ARG A 72 -24.32 1.65 -49.71
CA ARG A 72 -23.71 1.20 -50.98
C ARG A 72 -22.20 0.95 -50.85
N ARG A 73 -21.79 -0.16 -51.47
CA ARG A 73 -20.43 -0.72 -51.66
C ARG A 73 -19.81 -0.16 -52.94
N GLY A 74 -18.47 -0.23 -53.07
CA GLY A 74 -17.78 -0.18 -54.37
C GLY A 74 -16.25 -0.20 -54.28
N ALA A 75 -15.64 -1.36 -54.51
CA ALA A 75 -14.30 -1.56 -55.12
C ALA A 75 -14.56 -2.10 -56.57
N PRO A 76 -13.61 -2.29 -57.53
CA PRO A 76 -12.20 -2.72 -57.37
C PRO A 76 -11.17 -2.32 -58.49
N LEU A 77 -9.99 -2.98 -58.48
CA LEU A 77 -8.96 -3.21 -59.54
C LEU A 77 -7.90 -2.10 -59.74
N SER A 78 -6.57 -2.33 -59.84
CA SER A 78 -5.82 -3.34 -60.62
C SER A 78 -4.33 -3.44 -60.20
N ARG A 79 -3.69 -4.60 -60.43
CA ARG A 79 -2.20 -4.78 -60.51
C ARG A 79 -1.75 -4.58 -61.98
N PRO A 80 -0.45 -4.33 -62.23
CA PRO A 80 0.39 -5.42 -62.76
C PRO A 80 1.79 -5.49 -62.11
N ALA A 81 2.61 -6.39 -62.65
CA ALA A 81 3.70 -7.10 -62.01
C ALA A 81 5.12 -6.68 -62.45
N SER A 82 6.10 -7.30 -61.76
CA SER A 82 7.47 -7.64 -62.18
C SER A 82 8.58 -6.59 -62.02
N GLY A 83 9.72 -7.01 -61.44
CA GLY A 83 10.95 -6.21 -61.40
C GLY A 83 11.92 -6.54 -60.25
N ASP A 84 12.53 -7.71 -60.31
CA ASP A 84 13.90 -8.08 -59.89
C ASP A 84 14.80 -7.13 -59.04
N ARG A 85 15.48 -7.78 -58.07
CA ARG A 85 16.86 -7.56 -57.56
C ARG A 85 17.16 -6.54 -56.44
N ARG A 86 17.65 -7.14 -55.34
CA ARG A 86 18.89 -6.84 -54.57
C ARG A 86 19.31 -5.36 -54.47
N ALA A 87 19.34 -4.84 -53.24
CA ALA A 87 20.57 -4.49 -52.51
C ALA A 87 20.30 -3.47 -51.38
N ALA A 88 21.22 -3.50 -50.42
CA ALA A 88 21.64 -2.39 -49.57
C ALA A 88 20.77 -2.03 -48.35
N ASN A 89 21.25 -2.55 -47.21
CA ASN A 89 21.09 -1.97 -45.88
C ASN A 89 21.34 -0.45 -45.90
N GLY A 90 20.31 0.31 -45.54
CA GLY A 90 20.35 1.75 -45.33
C GLY A 90 19.54 2.14 -44.09
N ARG A 91 20.28 2.48 -43.04
CA ARG A 91 19.98 3.45 -41.95
C ARG A 91 18.54 3.97 -41.78
N GLY A 92 18.01 3.78 -40.57
CA GLY A 92 16.97 4.61 -39.94
C GLY A 92 16.98 4.31 -38.43
N ARG A 93 17.74 5.07 -37.64
CA ARG A 93 17.24 6.07 -36.67
C ARG A 93 16.25 5.53 -35.62
N GLU A 94 16.77 5.50 -34.39
CA GLU A 94 16.22 6.24 -33.25
C GLU A 94 15.01 5.64 -32.53
N LEU A 95 15.28 4.98 -31.41
CA LEU A 95 14.52 5.11 -30.17
C LEU A 95 15.46 4.82 -29.00
N ASP A 96 16.27 5.83 -28.68
CA ASP A 96 16.88 5.99 -27.37
C ASP A 96 15.78 6.06 -26.31
N ARG A 97 15.82 5.14 -25.33
CA ARG A 97 15.50 5.35 -23.89
C ARG A 97 15.43 4.01 -23.17
N VAL A 98 16.59 3.40 -22.94
CA VAL A 98 16.78 2.43 -21.86
C VAL A 98 18.08 2.79 -21.15
N THR A 99 18.03 3.81 -20.30
CA THR A 99 19.00 4.05 -19.22
C THR A 99 18.36 4.96 -18.18
N GLN A 100 17.62 4.36 -17.25
CA GLN A 100 17.49 4.90 -15.90
C GLN A 100 18.05 3.86 -14.93
N ALA A 101 19.36 3.68 -15.03
CA ALA A 101 20.17 3.03 -14.01
C ALA A 101 21.14 4.09 -13.49
N GLY A 102 21.04 4.41 -12.20
CA GLY A 102 22.09 5.08 -11.44
C GLY A 102 22.22 6.60 -11.62
N THR A 103 21.45 7.37 -10.86
CA THR A 103 21.98 8.62 -10.30
C THR A 103 21.44 8.79 -8.89
N ILE A 104 22.31 8.58 -7.90
CA ILE A 104 22.12 9.10 -6.56
C ILE A 104 22.17 10.62 -6.67
N GLY A 105 21.08 11.31 -6.31
CA GLY A 105 21.15 12.70 -5.84
C GLY A 105 20.71 13.83 -6.77
N ARG A 106 19.77 13.65 -7.70
CA ARG A 106 19.07 14.79 -8.32
C ARG A 106 17.56 14.67 -8.13
N VAL A 107 17.00 15.63 -7.41
CA VAL A 107 15.54 15.81 -7.27
C VAL A 107 14.97 15.96 -8.68
N ASN A 108 13.95 15.18 -9.02
CA ASN A 108 13.34 15.28 -10.34
C ASN A 108 12.40 16.51 -10.42
N SER A 109 12.07 16.94 -11.64
CA SER A 109 11.27 18.15 -11.87
C SER A 109 9.86 18.06 -11.27
N ALA A 110 9.26 16.86 -11.23
CA ALA A 110 7.96 16.65 -10.58
C ALA A 110 8.06 16.92 -9.07
N SER A 111 9.10 16.41 -8.41
CA SER A 111 9.36 16.66 -6.99
C SER A 111 9.65 18.13 -6.71
N GLU A 112 10.40 18.82 -7.57
CA GLU A 112 10.63 20.27 -7.44
C GLU A 112 9.32 21.06 -7.54
N HIS A 113 8.45 20.70 -8.49
CA HIS A 113 7.12 21.30 -8.62
C HIS A 113 6.28 21.09 -7.35
N LEU A 114 6.17 19.85 -6.86
CA LEU A 114 5.41 19.53 -5.65
C LEU A 114 5.98 20.23 -4.40
N ARG A 115 7.30 20.30 -4.27
CA ARG A 115 7.97 21.03 -3.18
C ARG A 115 7.67 22.54 -3.22
N SER A 116 7.54 23.13 -4.41
CA SER A 116 7.18 24.55 -4.56
C SER A 116 5.74 24.82 -4.08
N LEU A 117 4.79 23.95 -4.43
CA LEU A 117 3.40 24.04 -3.96
C LEU A 117 3.31 23.80 -2.46
N ALA A 118 4.04 22.80 -1.95
CA ALA A 118 4.13 22.53 -0.53
C ALA A 118 4.63 23.76 0.25
N ARG A 119 5.62 24.49 -0.26
CA ARG A 119 6.13 25.72 0.36
C ARG A 119 5.03 26.79 0.52
N ILE A 120 4.22 27.00 -0.52
CA ILE A 120 3.09 27.95 -0.49
C ILE A 120 2.09 27.57 0.61
N ILE A 121 1.78 26.28 0.75
CA ILE A 121 0.88 25.77 1.80
C ILE A 121 1.48 25.99 3.19
N VAL A 122 2.78 25.71 3.35
CA VAL A 122 3.48 25.94 4.62
C VAL A 122 3.44 27.41 5.02
N ASP A 123 3.73 28.32 4.09
CA ASP A 123 3.74 29.76 4.35
C ASP A 123 2.35 30.25 4.83
N GLY A 124 1.26 29.83 4.18
CA GLY A 124 -0.10 30.15 4.63
C GLY A 124 -0.49 29.48 5.96
N THR A 125 0.10 28.32 6.28
CA THR A 125 -0.18 27.61 7.54
C THR A 125 0.49 28.28 8.73
N VAL A 126 1.75 28.70 8.59
CA VAL A 126 2.52 29.31 9.70
C VAL A 126 1.99 30.70 10.09
N GLU A 127 1.26 31.38 9.21
CA GLU A 127 0.57 32.64 9.52
C GLU A 127 -0.68 32.45 10.39
N LEU A 128 -1.32 31.28 10.30
CA LEU A 128 -2.61 31.00 10.93
C LEU A 128 -2.49 30.15 12.20
N VAL A 129 -1.40 29.41 12.36
CA VAL A 129 -1.22 28.40 13.40
C VAL A 129 0.17 28.54 14.03
N PRO A 130 0.31 28.44 15.36
CA PRO A 130 1.61 28.30 16.00
C PRO A 130 2.23 26.92 15.68
N VAL A 131 2.98 26.85 14.58
CA VAL A 131 3.61 25.63 14.08
C VAL A 131 4.96 25.38 14.77
N ARG A 132 5.22 24.12 15.14
CA ARG A 132 6.51 23.67 15.69
C ARG A 132 7.43 23.13 14.62
N ALA A 133 6.90 22.35 13.68
CA ALA A 133 7.62 21.85 12.52
C ALA A 133 6.66 21.47 11.39
N VAL A 134 7.17 21.40 10.17
CA VAL A 134 6.45 20.82 9.03
C VAL A 134 7.34 19.85 8.29
N LEU A 135 6.82 18.66 8.04
CA LEU A 135 7.46 17.61 7.25
C LEU A 135 6.68 17.40 5.96
N LEU A 136 7.38 17.46 4.83
CA LEU A 136 6.90 16.94 3.56
C LEU A 136 7.31 15.48 3.46
N ALA A 137 6.34 14.58 3.59
CA ALA A 137 6.55 13.14 3.48
C ALA A 137 6.36 12.67 2.02
N GLY A 138 6.24 11.36 1.83
CA GLY A 138 5.90 10.80 0.52
C GLY A 138 7.01 10.97 -0.53
N SER A 139 6.63 10.86 -1.79
CA SER A 139 7.58 10.91 -2.91
C SER A 139 8.14 12.31 -3.15
N ALA A 140 7.32 13.35 -2.93
CA ALA A 140 7.77 14.74 -2.99
C ALA A 140 8.87 15.03 -1.95
N GLY A 141 8.72 14.49 -0.73
CA GLY A 141 9.74 14.56 0.32
C GLY A 141 11.05 13.87 -0.09
N ARG A 142 10.96 12.63 -0.58
CA ARG A 142 12.13 11.85 -1.05
C ARG A 142 12.82 12.41 -2.28
N GLY A 143 12.08 13.11 -3.14
CA GLY A 143 12.60 13.62 -4.41
C GLY A 143 12.42 12.66 -5.60
N ASP A 144 11.55 11.66 -5.47
CA ASP A 144 11.25 10.63 -6.47
C ASP A 144 9.80 10.67 -6.98
N ALA A 145 9.11 11.81 -6.86
CA ALA A 145 7.73 12.00 -7.32
C ALA A 145 7.57 11.86 -8.84
N ASP A 146 6.38 11.45 -9.26
CA ASP A 146 5.93 11.46 -10.66
C ASP A 146 4.72 12.39 -10.83
N HIS A 147 4.16 12.42 -12.04
CA HIS A 147 3.00 13.28 -12.36
C HIS A 147 1.67 12.77 -11.74
N PHE A 148 1.68 11.63 -11.07
CA PHE A 148 0.53 11.08 -10.34
C PHE A 148 0.73 11.14 -8.82
N SER A 149 1.82 11.76 -8.36
CA SER A 149 2.15 11.90 -6.95
C SER A 149 1.36 13.04 -6.31
N ASP A 150 1.02 12.84 -5.05
CA ASP A 150 0.36 13.78 -4.16
C ASP A 150 1.39 14.55 -3.29
N ILE A 151 0.88 15.53 -2.53
CA ILE A 151 1.62 16.26 -1.51
C ILE A 151 1.15 15.76 -0.14
N ASP A 152 2.04 15.08 0.58
CA ASP A 152 1.82 14.62 1.96
C ASP A 152 2.46 15.60 2.95
N LEU A 153 1.67 16.48 3.59
CA LEU A 153 2.15 17.44 4.58
C LEU A 153 1.71 17.08 5.99
N ILE A 154 2.68 16.99 6.91
CA ILE A 154 2.43 16.82 8.34
C ILE A 154 2.92 18.06 9.07
N VAL A 155 1.98 18.77 9.69
CA VAL A 155 2.19 19.99 10.47
C VAL A 155 2.16 19.61 11.94
N TYR A 156 3.30 19.76 12.61
CA TYR A 156 3.44 19.48 14.03
C TYR A 156 3.14 20.72 14.85
N VAL A 157 2.21 20.58 15.79
CA VAL A 157 1.68 21.65 16.65
C VAL A 157 1.69 21.20 18.11
N ASP A 158 1.61 22.14 19.05
CA ASP A 158 1.47 21.77 20.47
C ASP A 158 0.02 21.33 20.78
N GLN A 159 -0.96 21.92 20.10
CA GLN A 159 -2.39 21.61 20.21
C GLN A 159 -3.03 21.62 18.82
N ILE A 160 -3.98 20.72 18.57
CA ILE A 160 -4.73 20.70 17.31
C ILE A 160 -5.49 22.02 17.13
N PRO A 161 -5.36 22.71 15.99
CA PRO A 161 -6.04 23.99 15.78
C PRO A 161 -7.56 23.82 15.69
N PRO A 162 -8.34 24.90 15.86
CA PRO A 162 -9.78 24.89 15.62
C PRO A 162 -10.14 24.31 14.24
N GLU A 163 -11.30 23.64 14.13
CA GLU A 163 -11.71 22.90 12.93
C GLU A 163 -11.77 23.75 11.64
N ASP A 164 -11.95 25.07 11.76
CA ASP A 164 -12.01 25.98 10.63
C ASP A 164 -10.64 26.34 10.05
N VAL A 165 -9.54 26.04 10.75
CA VAL A 165 -8.18 26.42 10.33
C VAL A 165 -7.76 25.71 9.05
N GLY A 166 -8.02 24.41 8.90
CA GLY A 166 -7.72 23.69 7.66
C GLY A 166 -8.40 24.35 6.46
N ARG A 167 -9.71 24.62 6.59
CA ARG A 167 -10.49 25.39 5.61
C ARG A 167 -9.84 26.74 5.30
N ARG A 168 -9.42 27.50 6.31
CA ARG A 168 -8.80 28.82 6.12
C ARG A 168 -7.46 28.74 5.38
N VAL A 169 -6.61 27.76 5.71
CA VAL A 169 -5.35 27.49 5.00
C VAL A 169 -5.65 27.16 3.54
N ARG A 170 -6.57 26.22 3.30
CA ARG A 170 -7.01 25.82 1.96
C ARG A 170 -7.53 27.01 1.15
N GLU A 171 -8.42 27.83 1.71
CA GLU A 171 -8.97 29.03 1.05
C GLU A 171 -7.88 30.05 0.74
N ALA A 172 -6.94 30.28 1.66
CA ALA A 172 -5.83 31.22 1.47
C ALA A 172 -4.91 30.84 0.31
N VAL A 173 -4.71 29.55 0.06
CA VAL A 173 -3.88 29.05 -1.07
C VAL A 173 -4.67 28.77 -2.35
N GLY A 174 -6.00 29.00 -2.33
CA GLY A 174 -6.89 28.74 -3.46
C GLY A 174 -7.15 27.25 -3.71
N GLY A 175 -7.14 26.42 -2.67
CA GLY A 175 -7.42 24.99 -2.75
C GLY A 175 -8.92 24.65 -2.92
N THR A 176 -9.21 23.63 -3.72
CA THR A 176 -10.56 23.20 -4.09
C THR A 176 -10.86 21.78 -3.61
N ASP A 177 -12.10 21.32 -3.79
CA ASP A 177 -12.50 19.92 -3.63
C ASP A 177 -12.11 19.28 -2.28
N PRO A 178 -12.49 19.88 -1.13
CA PRO A 178 -12.09 19.38 0.17
C PRO A 178 -12.73 18.04 0.49
N LEU A 179 -11.93 17.13 1.05
CA LEU A 179 -12.38 15.85 1.60
C LEU A 179 -11.77 15.65 2.99
N ARG A 180 -12.63 15.57 4.01
CA ARG A 180 -12.17 15.31 5.39
C ARG A 180 -11.70 13.86 5.54
N LYS A 181 -10.58 13.65 6.25
CA LYS A 181 -10.01 12.32 6.51
C LYS A 181 -10.26 11.91 7.96
N GLY A 182 -11.26 11.05 8.15
CA GLY A 182 -11.64 10.58 9.47
C GLY A 182 -12.22 11.68 10.36
N GLN A 183 -12.37 11.38 11.64
CA GLN A 183 -12.87 12.33 12.63
C GLN A 183 -11.68 12.95 13.36
N PRO A 184 -11.59 14.30 13.46
CA PRO A 184 -10.53 14.95 14.23
C PRO A 184 -10.51 14.47 15.69
N THR A 185 -9.32 14.43 16.26
CA THR A 185 -9.06 14.10 17.66
C THR A 185 -8.25 15.23 18.31
N GLU A 186 -8.02 15.15 19.62
CA GLU A 186 -7.14 16.08 20.33
C GLU A 186 -5.67 16.02 19.87
N ASN A 187 -5.26 14.94 19.19
CA ASN A 187 -3.87 14.69 18.79
C ASN A 187 -3.64 14.69 17.28
N PHE A 188 -4.72 14.59 16.49
CA PHE A 188 -4.62 14.41 15.06
C PHE A 188 -5.85 14.94 14.32
N SER A 189 -5.64 15.63 13.20
CA SER A 189 -6.68 16.04 12.25
C SER A 189 -6.12 16.05 10.85
N ALA A 190 -6.87 15.61 9.84
CA ALA A 190 -6.42 15.66 8.45
C ALA A 190 -7.56 15.96 7.48
N GLU A 191 -7.18 16.63 6.40
CA GLU A 191 -8.03 16.86 5.24
C GLU A 191 -7.23 16.71 3.95
N GLU A 192 -7.95 16.42 2.87
CA GLU A 192 -7.45 16.49 1.51
C GLU A 192 -8.10 17.63 0.76
N PHE A 193 -7.37 18.20 -0.20
CA PHE A 193 -7.88 19.16 -1.17
C PHE A 193 -7.01 19.18 -2.42
N ASP A 194 -7.49 19.80 -3.49
CA ASP A 194 -6.73 19.97 -4.72
C ASP A 194 -6.14 21.37 -4.81
N LEU A 195 -4.86 21.47 -5.20
CA LEU A 195 -4.16 22.73 -5.44
C LEU A 195 -3.51 22.68 -6.82
N LYS A 196 -4.00 23.50 -7.76
CA LYS A 196 -3.48 23.56 -9.14
C LYS A 196 -3.43 22.17 -9.82
N GLY A 197 -4.43 21.33 -9.57
CA GLY A 197 -4.54 19.98 -10.13
C GLY A 197 -3.74 18.90 -9.40
N VAL A 198 -3.13 19.23 -8.25
CA VAL A 198 -2.38 18.29 -7.41
C VAL A 198 -3.17 18.01 -6.13
N ARG A 199 -3.34 16.73 -5.78
CA ARG A 199 -3.90 16.32 -4.49
C ARG A 199 -2.95 16.65 -3.36
N VAL A 200 -3.45 17.33 -2.34
CA VAL A 200 -2.76 17.64 -1.09
C VAL A 200 -3.45 16.90 0.04
N GLU A 201 -2.69 16.17 0.85
CA GLU A 201 -3.09 15.70 2.18
C GLU A 201 -2.41 16.61 3.22
N LEU A 202 -3.20 17.39 3.96
CA LEU A 202 -2.74 18.26 5.04
C LEU A 202 -3.17 17.66 6.37
N ALA A 203 -2.19 17.22 7.16
CA ALA A 203 -2.41 16.66 8.48
C ALA A 203 -1.80 17.55 9.57
N PHE A 204 -2.53 17.75 10.66
CA PHE A 204 -2.03 18.27 11.92
C PHE A 204 -1.82 17.13 12.89
N ALA A 205 -0.66 17.08 13.54
CA ALA A 205 -0.34 16.12 14.58
C ALA A 205 0.29 16.84 15.78
N THR A 206 -0.05 16.43 17.01
CA THR A 206 0.58 17.05 18.18
C THR A 206 2.01 16.53 18.36
N VAL A 207 2.90 17.42 18.79
CA VAL A 207 4.30 17.07 19.14
C VAL A 207 4.31 16.02 20.25
N GLY A 208 3.54 16.22 21.32
CA GLY A 208 3.49 15.30 22.45
C GLY A 208 3.03 13.89 22.06
N TRP A 209 1.99 13.79 21.22
CA TRP A 209 1.54 12.49 20.71
C TRP A 209 2.59 11.84 19.80
N THR A 210 3.24 12.61 18.93
CA THR A 210 4.29 12.08 18.05
C THR A 210 5.46 11.54 18.86
N GLU A 211 5.90 12.25 19.89
CA GLU A 211 7.00 11.80 20.76
C GLU A 211 6.62 10.55 21.55
N GLN A 212 5.42 10.53 22.14
CA GLN A 212 4.90 9.32 22.78
C GLN A 212 4.86 8.14 21.80
N ARG A 213 4.44 8.38 20.56
CA ARG A 213 4.38 7.34 19.52
C ARG A 213 5.77 6.81 19.18
N LEU A 214 6.78 7.67 19.11
CA LEU A 214 8.17 7.22 18.92
C LEU A 214 8.63 6.34 20.08
N ASP A 215 8.30 6.68 21.32
CA ASP A 215 8.63 5.87 22.50
C ASP A 215 7.92 4.50 22.45
N GLU A 216 6.66 4.46 22.00
CA GLU A 216 5.91 3.21 21.81
C GLU A 216 6.50 2.32 20.73
N LEU A 217 6.94 2.92 19.63
CA LEU A 217 7.35 2.22 18.41
C LEU A 217 8.81 1.77 18.43
N LEU A 218 9.70 2.56 19.03
CA LEU A 218 11.14 2.30 19.01
C LEU A 218 11.62 1.69 20.33
N ASP A 219 11.06 2.12 21.46
CA ASP A 219 11.56 1.73 22.77
C ASP A 219 10.74 0.58 23.38
N ARG A 220 9.40 0.66 23.29
CA ARG A 220 8.49 -0.34 23.89
C ARG A 220 7.99 -1.41 22.92
N LEU A 221 8.15 -1.19 21.61
CA LEU A 221 7.68 -2.07 20.54
C LEU A 221 6.19 -2.48 20.67
N VAL A 222 5.32 -1.56 21.12
CA VAL A 222 3.91 -1.84 21.44
C VAL A 222 3.12 -2.32 20.22
N ASP A 223 3.39 -1.74 19.05
CA ASP A 223 2.86 -2.16 17.76
C ASP A 223 3.92 -1.81 16.69
N PHE A 224 4.12 -2.66 15.70
CA PHE A 224 5.03 -2.38 14.58
C PHE A 224 4.44 -2.90 13.26
N ASP A 225 3.12 -2.83 13.15
CA ASP A 225 2.39 -3.07 11.92
C ASP A 225 2.81 -2.13 10.76
N SER A 226 2.28 -2.42 9.58
CA SER A 226 2.61 -1.66 8.36
C SER A 226 2.33 -0.15 8.49
N PRO A 227 1.17 0.29 9.04
CA PRO A 227 0.95 1.68 9.44
C PRO A 227 2.08 2.31 10.27
N SER A 228 2.44 1.69 11.38
CA SER A 228 3.47 2.18 12.30
C SER A 228 4.82 2.33 11.60
N GLN A 229 5.20 1.31 10.83
CA GLN A 229 6.41 1.30 10.02
C GLN A 229 6.40 2.43 8.97
N LYS A 230 5.24 2.76 8.39
CA LYS A 230 5.11 3.85 7.42
C LYS A 230 5.32 5.23 8.04
N ILE A 231 4.87 5.44 9.28
CA ILE A 231 5.13 6.69 10.02
C ILE A 231 6.63 6.86 10.23
N LEU A 232 7.31 5.82 10.71
CA LEU A 232 8.75 5.84 10.96
C LEU A 232 9.53 6.06 9.65
N SER A 233 9.19 5.35 8.58
CA SER A 233 9.82 5.57 7.26
C SER A 233 9.59 7.00 6.77
N GLY A 234 8.39 7.57 6.98
CA GLY A 234 8.06 8.94 6.63
C GLY A 234 8.91 9.98 7.36
N LEU A 235 9.14 9.79 8.67
CA LEU A 235 10.02 10.63 9.48
C LEU A 235 11.50 10.50 9.08
N LEU A 236 11.92 9.30 8.66
CA LEU A 236 13.29 9.04 8.23
C LEU A 236 13.61 9.71 6.88
N GLU A 237 12.67 9.65 5.95
CA GLU A 237 12.89 10.02 4.54
C GLU A 237 12.32 11.41 4.17
N GLY A 238 11.46 11.96 5.02
CA GLY A 238 10.74 13.20 4.74
C GLY A 238 11.64 14.43 4.75
N MET A 239 11.22 15.46 4.01
CA MET A 239 11.91 16.73 3.89
C MET A 239 11.35 17.75 4.89
N PRO A 240 12.14 18.25 5.86
CA PRO A 240 11.70 19.32 6.75
C PRO A 240 11.51 20.62 5.96
N LEU A 241 10.30 21.18 5.99
CA LEU A 241 10.00 22.48 5.39
C LEU A 241 10.04 23.62 6.41
N TYR A 242 9.73 23.33 7.68
CA TYR A 242 9.77 24.26 8.81
C TYR A 242 10.20 23.51 10.10
N GLY A 243 10.78 24.21 11.08
CA GLY A 243 11.12 23.60 12.37
C GLY A 243 12.16 22.47 12.30
N ARG A 244 13.16 22.61 11.43
CA ARG A 244 14.11 21.56 11.03
C ARG A 244 14.77 20.84 12.21
N GLU A 245 15.09 21.53 13.29
CA GLU A 245 15.79 20.93 14.43
C GLU A 245 14.93 19.93 15.20
N LEU A 246 13.60 20.11 15.27
CA LEU A 246 12.70 19.11 15.87
C LEU A 246 12.67 17.84 15.01
N ILE A 247 12.48 17.99 13.69
CA ILE A 247 12.47 16.85 12.77
C ILE A 247 13.80 16.11 12.77
N LYS A 248 14.93 16.82 12.79
CA LYS A 248 16.26 16.19 12.87
C LYS A 248 16.43 15.33 14.11
N ARG A 249 15.91 15.76 15.28
CA ARG A 249 15.98 14.93 16.50
C ARG A 249 15.18 13.65 16.35
N TRP A 250 13.96 13.72 15.83
CA TRP A 250 13.15 12.53 15.58
C TRP A 250 13.78 11.62 14.51
N ASN A 251 14.28 12.21 13.42
CA ASN A 251 15.00 11.51 12.37
C ASN A 251 16.21 10.75 12.93
N ALA A 252 17.01 11.38 13.81
CA ALA A 252 18.14 10.73 14.46
C ALA A 252 17.72 9.53 15.33
N ARG A 253 16.60 9.62 16.07
CA ARG A 253 16.05 8.48 16.83
C ARG A 253 15.63 7.34 15.89
N VAL A 254 14.86 7.68 14.86
CA VAL A 254 14.35 6.71 13.87
C VAL A 254 15.50 6.04 13.10
N ALA A 255 16.54 6.79 12.75
CA ALA A 255 17.71 6.27 12.02
C ALA A 255 18.54 5.25 12.81
N GLN A 256 18.41 5.21 14.15
CA GLN A 256 19.13 4.23 14.97
C GLN A 256 18.66 2.80 14.72
N TYR A 257 17.36 2.62 14.42
CA TYR A 257 16.73 1.30 14.22
C TYR A 257 17.16 0.28 15.30
N PRO A 258 16.54 0.32 16.50
CA PRO A 258 17.01 -0.47 17.64
C PRO A 258 17.13 -1.98 17.36
N GLU A 259 18.11 -2.64 17.98
CA GLU A 259 18.36 -4.08 17.75
C GLU A 259 17.14 -4.93 18.12
N ALA A 260 16.40 -4.55 19.17
CA ALA A 260 15.15 -5.21 19.54
C ALA A 260 14.11 -5.16 18.40
N LEU A 261 14.02 -4.04 17.67
CA LEU A 261 13.15 -3.91 16.50
C LEU A 261 13.63 -4.78 15.33
N ARG A 262 14.95 -4.86 15.10
CA ARG A 262 15.55 -5.76 14.10
C ARG A 262 15.15 -7.21 14.36
N LEU A 263 15.36 -7.70 15.58
CA LEU A 263 15.01 -9.07 15.97
C LEU A 263 13.50 -9.32 15.88
N ALA A 264 12.67 -8.37 16.35
CA ALA A 264 11.22 -8.48 16.29
C ALA A 264 10.71 -8.53 14.84
N THR A 265 11.31 -7.74 13.95
CA THR A 265 10.98 -7.74 12.51
C THR A 265 11.33 -9.07 11.87
N VAL A 266 12.56 -9.57 12.06
CA VAL A 266 12.97 -10.88 11.52
C VAL A 266 12.06 -11.98 12.05
N ARG A 267 11.79 -12.03 13.36
CA ARG A 267 10.89 -13.01 13.98
C ARG A 267 9.47 -12.97 13.41
N ARG A 268 8.93 -11.77 13.18
CA ARG A 268 7.58 -11.59 12.65
C ARG A 268 7.44 -12.20 11.25
N TYR A 269 8.48 -12.03 10.43
CA TYR A 269 8.45 -12.39 9.02
C TYR A 269 9.11 -13.73 8.70
N TRP A 270 9.84 -14.36 9.63
CA TRP A 270 10.40 -15.70 9.47
C TRP A 270 9.32 -16.79 9.52
N ARG A 271 8.45 -16.79 8.52
CA ARG A 271 7.25 -17.64 8.44
C ARG A 271 7.02 -18.03 6.98
N PHE A 272 7.35 -19.26 6.64
CA PHE A 272 7.23 -19.74 5.26
C PHE A 272 6.34 -20.97 5.19
N PHE A 273 5.40 -20.96 4.27
CA PHE A 273 4.72 -22.18 3.87
C PHE A 273 5.61 -22.93 2.86
N PRO A 274 5.87 -24.22 3.05
CA PRO A 274 6.85 -24.95 2.25
C PRO A 274 6.22 -25.39 0.91
N LEU A 275 6.06 -24.45 -0.03
CA LEU A 275 5.52 -24.74 -1.36
C LEU A 275 6.36 -25.80 -2.09
N TRP A 276 7.68 -25.83 -1.87
CA TRP A 276 8.58 -26.86 -2.42
C TRP A 276 8.26 -28.27 -1.93
N TYR A 277 7.87 -28.40 -0.67
CA TYR A 277 7.47 -29.66 -0.07
C TYR A 277 6.13 -30.12 -0.65
N GLU A 278 5.13 -29.24 -0.73
CA GLU A 278 3.77 -29.57 -1.18
C GLU A 278 3.56 -29.55 -2.70
N ALA A 279 4.55 -29.13 -3.50
CA ALA A 279 4.44 -28.97 -4.95
C ALA A 279 3.85 -30.21 -5.63
N GLY A 280 4.31 -31.41 -5.23
CA GLY A 280 3.82 -32.67 -5.79
C GLY A 280 2.35 -32.96 -5.48
N ALA A 281 1.89 -32.62 -4.27
CA ALA A 281 0.49 -32.78 -3.86
C ALA A 281 -0.43 -31.74 -4.50
N LEU A 282 0.08 -30.52 -4.75
CA LEU A 282 -0.69 -29.43 -5.34
C LEU A 282 -1.02 -29.66 -6.82
N ARG A 283 -0.24 -30.45 -7.56
CA ARG A 283 -0.54 -30.82 -8.96
C ARG A 283 -1.94 -31.42 -9.15
N ASN A 284 -2.43 -32.13 -8.13
CA ASN A 284 -3.70 -32.86 -8.19
C ASN A 284 -4.85 -32.08 -7.52
N ARG A 285 -4.68 -30.77 -7.29
CA ARG A 285 -5.65 -29.92 -6.59
C ARG A 285 -5.99 -28.69 -7.40
N ASP A 286 -7.26 -28.31 -7.38
CA ASP A 286 -7.74 -27.03 -7.94
C ASP A 286 -7.45 -25.88 -6.96
N ALA A 287 -6.16 -25.61 -6.70
CA ALA A 287 -5.70 -24.74 -5.60
C ALA A 287 -4.93 -23.48 -6.06
N GLU A 288 -5.07 -23.06 -7.32
CA GLU A 288 -4.21 -22.00 -7.89
C GLU A 288 -4.30 -20.66 -7.15
N LEU A 289 -5.50 -20.20 -6.78
CA LEU A 289 -5.67 -18.95 -6.02
C LEU A 289 -4.98 -19.02 -4.65
N TRP A 290 -5.09 -20.16 -3.98
CA TRP A 290 -4.45 -20.37 -2.69
C TRP A 290 -2.92 -20.45 -2.83
N ARG A 291 -2.43 -21.12 -3.87
CA ARG A 291 -0.99 -21.19 -4.18
C ARG A 291 -0.40 -19.80 -4.42
N LEU A 292 -1.10 -18.94 -5.16
CA LEU A 292 -0.67 -17.56 -5.43
C LEU A 292 -0.67 -16.70 -4.16
N ASP A 293 -1.65 -16.84 -3.28
CA ASP A 293 -1.67 -16.13 -1.98
C ASP A 293 -0.47 -16.56 -1.11
N VAL A 294 -0.21 -17.86 -1.03
CA VAL A 294 0.96 -18.41 -0.31
C VAL A 294 2.28 -17.92 -0.90
N LEU A 295 2.42 -17.93 -2.23
CA LEU A 295 3.61 -17.44 -2.93
C LEU A 295 3.86 -15.95 -2.65
N LEU A 296 2.79 -15.14 -2.69
CA LEU A 296 2.85 -13.71 -2.40
C LEU A 296 3.18 -13.43 -0.94
N GLU A 297 2.59 -14.18 0.00
CA GLU A 297 2.95 -14.08 1.42
C GLU A 297 4.40 -14.48 1.66
N GLY A 298 4.88 -15.56 1.03
CA GLY A 298 6.29 -15.96 1.09
C GLY A 298 7.24 -14.87 0.59
N ALA A 299 6.94 -14.25 -0.54
CA ALA A 299 7.71 -13.13 -1.08
C ALA A 299 7.75 -11.92 -0.13
N PHE A 300 6.60 -11.54 0.47
CA PHE A 300 6.57 -10.45 1.45
C PHE A 300 7.29 -10.79 2.75
N ASN A 301 7.19 -12.03 3.21
CA ASN A 301 7.87 -12.49 4.41
C ASN A 301 9.39 -12.48 4.20
N LEU A 302 9.87 -12.93 3.05
CA LEU A 302 11.28 -12.83 2.69
C LEU A 302 11.76 -11.37 2.68
N LEU A 303 11.01 -10.46 2.03
CA LEU A 303 11.35 -9.03 2.04
C LEU A 303 11.31 -8.42 3.45
N GLY A 304 10.41 -8.87 4.32
CA GLY A 304 10.32 -8.43 5.71
C GLY A 304 11.52 -8.88 6.55
N VAL A 305 11.97 -10.12 6.35
CA VAL A 305 13.21 -10.65 6.97
C VAL A 305 14.42 -9.82 6.53
N LEU A 306 14.59 -9.64 5.22
CA LEU A 306 15.69 -8.86 4.67
C LEU A 306 15.63 -7.40 5.12
N ALA A 307 14.44 -6.80 5.23
CA ALA A 307 14.29 -5.47 5.80
C ALA A 307 14.79 -5.39 7.24
N GLY A 308 14.46 -6.37 8.07
CA GLY A 308 15.01 -6.50 9.43
C GLY A 308 16.54 -6.59 9.43
N LEU A 309 17.12 -7.49 8.63
CA LEU A 309 18.58 -7.64 8.52
C LEU A 309 19.28 -6.34 8.10
N ASN A 310 18.68 -5.59 7.18
CA ASN A 310 19.22 -4.32 6.66
C ASN A 310 18.84 -3.09 7.49
N ARG A 311 18.09 -3.25 8.59
CA ARG A 311 17.58 -2.14 9.41
C ARG A 311 16.75 -1.14 8.60
N LEU A 312 15.88 -1.65 7.73
CA LEU A 312 14.96 -0.88 6.92
C LEU A 312 13.54 -1.03 7.48
N TYR A 313 12.78 0.07 7.46
CA TYR A 313 11.36 0.02 7.77
C TYR A 313 10.61 -0.71 6.67
N PHE A 314 9.66 -1.56 7.04
CA PHE A 314 8.96 -2.45 6.11
C PHE A 314 7.46 -2.19 6.09
N THR A 315 6.94 -1.89 4.90
CA THR A 315 5.50 -1.85 4.62
C THR A 315 5.24 -2.43 3.25
N ARG A 316 4.17 -3.21 3.09
CA ARG A 316 3.78 -3.75 1.78
C ARG A 316 3.52 -2.64 0.74
N PHE A 317 3.15 -1.44 1.20
CA PHE A 317 2.84 -0.31 0.33
C PHE A 317 4.06 0.22 -0.45
N GLN A 318 5.28 0.08 0.08
CA GLN A 318 6.49 0.61 -0.58
C GLN A 318 6.88 -0.17 -1.83
N PHE A 319 6.35 -1.38 -2.02
CA PHE A 319 6.70 -2.24 -3.15
C PHE A 319 6.11 -1.79 -4.49
N LYS A 320 5.35 -0.68 -4.53
CA LYS A 320 5.12 0.08 -5.77
C LYS A 320 6.43 0.59 -6.41
N HIS A 321 7.53 0.64 -5.64
CA HIS A 321 8.89 0.88 -6.12
C HIS A 321 9.86 -0.20 -5.59
N MET A 322 9.48 -1.48 -5.63
CA MET A 322 10.23 -2.60 -5.03
C MET A 322 11.72 -2.60 -5.36
N ARG A 323 12.08 -2.38 -6.64
CA ARG A 323 13.49 -2.34 -7.07
C ARG A 323 14.30 -1.28 -6.34
N ALA A 324 13.74 -0.08 -6.15
CA ALA A 324 14.41 1.00 -5.44
C ALA A 324 14.61 0.65 -3.96
N TYR A 325 13.61 0.03 -3.33
CA TYR A 325 13.71 -0.44 -1.94
C TYR A 325 14.79 -1.53 -1.79
N ILE A 326 14.80 -2.55 -2.66
CA ILE A 326 15.79 -3.62 -2.65
C ILE A 326 17.20 -3.09 -2.92
N ALA A 327 17.36 -2.07 -3.78
CA ALA A 327 18.66 -1.46 -4.03
C ALA A 327 19.28 -0.79 -2.79
N GLY A 328 18.47 -0.50 -1.75
CA GLY A 328 18.95 -0.04 -0.45
C GLY A 328 19.47 -1.15 0.48
N MET A 329 19.29 -2.42 0.12
CA MET A 329 19.75 -3.56 0.91
C MET A 329 21.22 -3.86 0.62
N LYS A 330 22.01 -3.96 1.68
CA LYS A 330 23.39 -4.48 1.65
C LYS A 330 23.43 -6.00 1.75
N LEU A 331 22.45 -6.58 2.45
CA LEU A 331 22.28 -8.01 2.66
C LEU A 331 21.06 -8.47 1.86
N ALA A 332 21.27 -9.08 0.70
CA ALA A 332 20.19 -9.60 -0.13
C ALA A 332 20.72 -10.72 -1.04
N PRO A 333 19.87 -11.69 -1.42
CA PRO A 333 20.18 -12.63 -2.50
C PRO A 333 20.47 -11.91 -3.83
N ASP A 334 21.29 -12.53 -4.66
CA ASP A 334 21.65 -11.97 -5.96
C ASP A 334 20.43 -11.82 -6.86
N ARG A 335 20.33 -10.64 -7.51
CA ARG A 335 19.24 -10.27 -8.42
C ARG A 335 17.85 -10.44 -7.79
N LEU A 336 17.73 -10.26 -6.46
CA LEU A 336 16.50 -10.48 -5.70
C LEU A 336 15.25 -9.88 -6.36
N ALA A 337 15.32 -8.63 -6.83
CA ALA A 337 14.17 -7.95 -7.41
C ALA A 337 13.65 -8.64 -8.68
N ASP A 338 14.55 -9.11 -9.56
CA ASP A 338 14.18 -9.83 -10.78
C ASP A 338 13.59 -11.20 -10.46
N ARG A 339 14.16 -11.88 -9.46
CA ARG A 339 13.75 -13.21 -9.04
C ARG A 339 12.36 -13.20 -8.40
N LEU A 340 12.09 -12.24 -7.50
CA LEU A 340 10.75 -12.04 -6.92
C LEU A 340 9.68 -11.73 -7.98
N GLU A 341 10.01 -10.88 -8.95
CA GLU A 341 9.14 -10.59 -10.10
C GLU A 341 8.87 -11.83 -10.96
N SER A 342 9.83 -12.74 -11.07
CA SER A 342 9.71 -13.96 -11.88
C SER A 342 8.76 -14.99 -11.28
N LEU A 343 8.60 -15.03 -9.95
CA LEU A 343 7.76 -16.02 -9.25
C LEU A 343 6.34 -16.15 -9.82
N PHE A 344 5.77 -15.04 -10.30
CA PHE A 344 4.41 -14.98 -10.83
C PHE A 344 4.31 -15.22 -12.35
N ARG A 345 5.44 -15.49 -13.00
CA ARG A 345 5.55 -15.79 -14.45
C ARG A 345 6.03 -17.22 -14.72
N LEU A 346 6.69 -17.83 -13.74
CA LEU A 346 7.13 -19.22 -13.77
C LEU A 346 5.94 -20.18 -13.65
N ASP A 347 6.13 -21.42 -14.12
CA ASP A 347 5.17 -22.49 -13.81
C ASP A 347 5.15 -22.80 -12.30
N PRO A 348 4.10 -23.45 -11.78
CA PRO A 348 3.94 -23.65 -10.34
C PRO A 348 5.10 -24.35 -9.63
N GLU A 349 5.76 -25.32 -10.27
CA GLU A 349 6.87 -26.06 -9.66
C GLU A 349 8.14 -25.23 -9.67
N GLN A 350 8.42 -24.54 -10.79
CA GLN A 350 9.53 -23.60 -10.90
C GLN A 350 9.39 -22.44 -9.91
N ALA A 351 8.19 -21.89 -9.74
CA ALA A 351 7.93 -20.83 -8.75
C ALA A 351 8.16 -21.31 -7.31
N ALA A 352 7.77 -22.55 -7.00
CA ALA A 352 8.00 -23.14 -5.68
C ALA A 352 9.49 -23.37 -5.40
N ALA A 353 10.24 -23.88 -6.40
CA ALA A 353 11.68 -24.07 -6.31
C ALA A 353 12.45 -22.73 -6.22
N GLU A 354 12.03 -21.72 -6.98
CA GLU A 354 12.67 -20.40 -6.93
C GLU A 354 12.44 -19.70 -5.58
N LEU A 355 11.24 -19.83 -5.00
CA LEU A 355 10.97 -19.37 -3.65
C LEU A 355 11.83 -20.12 -2.61
N GLU A 356 11.96 -21.44 -2.75
CA GLU A 356 12.83 -22.28 -1.89
C GLU A 356 14.28 -21.80 -1.91
N HIS A 357 14.86 -21.59 -3.10
CA HIS A 357 16.23 -21.08 -3.24
C HIS A 357 16.41 -19.71 -2.58
N LEU A 358 15.47 -18.78 -2.81
CA LEU A 358 15.52 -17.45 -2.19
C LEU A 358 15.46 -17.54 -0.65
N ILE A 359 14.67 -18.48 -0.11
CA ILE A 359 14.59 -18.72 1.34
C ILE A 359 15.88 -19.33 1.87
N GLU A 360 16.51 -20.26 1.15
CA GLU A 360 17.79 -20.87 1.54
C GLU A 360 18.95 -19.85 1.55
N GLU A 361 19.02 -18.98 0.55
CA GLU A 361 19.99 -17.88 0.53
C GLU A 361 19.72 -16.89 1.69
N THR A 362 18.45 -16.61 1.98
CA THR A 362 18.08 -15.74 3.10
C THR A 362 18.37 -16.40 4.46
N LEU A 363 18.18 -17.71 4.59
CA LEU A 363 18.56 -18.49 5.77
C LEU A 363 20.04 -18.33 6.07
N THR A 364 20.89 -18.48 5.05
CA THR A 364 22.34 -18.28 5.18
C THR A 364 22.67 -16.88 5.72
N LEU A 365 21.97 -15.84 5.25
CA LEU A 365 22.14 -14.48 5.76
C LEU A 365 21.68 -14.32 7.21
N VAL A 366 20.54 -14.93 7.58
CA VAL A 366 20.03 -14.88 8.96
C VAL A 366 20.98 -15.57 9.92
N GLU A 367 21.48 -16.76 9.60
CA GLU A 367 22.41 -17.52 10.45
C GLU A 367 23.74 -16.79 10.65
N ALA A 368 24.23 -16.10 9.61
CA ALA A 368 25.45 -15.30 9.71
C ALA A 368 25.26 -14.04 10.58
N GLU A 369 24.12 -13.38 10.46
CA GLU A 369 23.87 -12.08 11.09
C GLU A 369 23.24 -12.18 12.49
N LEU A 370 22.51 -13.25 12.76
CA LEU A 370 21.73 -13.50 13.96
C LEU A 370 21.90 -14.98 14.38
N PRO A 371 23.10 -15.39 14.84
CA PRO A 371 23.42 -16.81 15.10
C PRO A 371 22.56 -17.47 16.19
N ASP A 372 21.99 -16.67 17.10
CA ASP A 372 21.12 -17.16 18.18
C ASP A 372 19.63 -17.19 17.78
N PHE A 373 19.29 -16.81 16.54
CA PHE A 373 17.92 -16.82 16.06
C PHE A 373 17.51 -18.24 15.64
N ASP A 374 16.37 -18.72 16.16
CA ASP A 374 15.81 -20.02 15.76
C ASP A 374 15.29 -19.97 14.32
N THR A 375 16.04 -20.59 13.41
CA THR A 375 15.70 -20.69 11.98
C THR A 375 14.86 -21.93 11.65
N GLY A 376 14.51 -22.75 12.65
CA GLY A 376 13.86 -24.04 12.49
C GLY A 376 12.60 -23.99 11.63
N MET A 377 12.55 -24.85 10.61
CA MET A 377 11.38 -25.06 9.77
C MET A 377 10.92 -26.51 9.88
N ARG A 378 9.60 -26.73 9.95
CA ARG A 378 9.03 -28.09 9.95
C ARG A 378 9.42 -28.89 8.72
N PHE A 379 9.48 -28.21 7.56
CA PHE A 379 9.85 -28.78 6.28
C PHE A 379 10.90 -27.85 5.66
N PRO A 380 12.20 -28.00 5.99
CA PRO A 380 13.24 -27.12 5.49
C PRO A 380 13.41 -27.24 3.96
N PRO A 381 14.09 -26.26 3.31
CA PRO A 381 14.56 -26.40 1.94
C PRO A 381 15.26 -27.75 1.71
N GLY A 382 15.06 -28.34 0.54
CA GLY A 382 15.52 -29.68 0.15
C GLY A 382 14.56 -30.82 0.49
N THR A 383 13.51 -30.60 1.28
CA THR A 383 12.52 -31.64 1.62
C THR A 383 11.42 -31.77 0.58
N ARG A 384 10.84 -32.97 0.41
CA ARG A 384 9.76 -33.24 -0.55
C ARG A 384 8.69 -34.14 0.07
N HIS A 385 7.42 -33.85 -0.17
CA HIS A 385 6.31 -34.69 0.25
C HIS A 385 6.24 -35.93 -0.65
N GLN A 386 6.43 -37.12 -0.05
CA GLN A 386 6.26 -38.39 -0.74
C GLN A 386 4.82 -38.88 -0.62
N PRO A 387 4.19 -39.36 -1.72
CA PRO A 387 2.89 -40.02 -1.62
C PRO A 387 3.00 -41.32 -0.84
N TRP A 388 1.94 -41.71 -0.13
CA TRP A 388 1.88 -43.04 0.48
C TRP A 388 1.85 -44.12 -0.62
N THR A 389 2.46 -45.26 -0.32
CA THR A 389 2.40 -46.49 -1.13
C THR A 389 1.42 -47.47 -0.49
N ILE A 390 0.70 -48.24 -1.31
CA ILE A 390 -0.23 -49.29 -0.87
C ILE A 390 0.47 -50.63 -0.91
#